data_AF-A0A7C9RRN4-F1
#
_entry.id   AF-A0A7C9RRN4-F1
#
_cell.length_a   1.000
_cell.length_b   1.000
_cell.length_c   1.000
_cell.angle_alpha   90.00
_cell.angle_beta   90.00
_cell.angle_gamma   90.00
#
_symmetry.space_group_name_H-M   'P 1'
#
loop_
_entity.id
_entity.type
_entity.pdbx_description
1 polymer ?
#
loop_
_entity_poly.entity_id
_entity_poly.type
_entity_poly.pdbx_seq_one_letter_code
_entity_poly.pdbx_strand_id
1 'polypeptide(L)'
;MARPSREAVARWNTAYAEQTAALFAASSIGDARAVVRLALGYSAVAQAWRILAADLAVPLWARHACSIAAEEFERRARVEESRAALAEQDEE
;
A
#
# COMPACT_ATOMS: atom_id res chain seq x y z
N MET A 1 -21.53 3.66 19.58
CA MET A 1 -20.92 3.48 18.25
C MET A 1 -20.32 4.81 17.82
N ALA A 2 -19.00 4.95 17.87
CA ALA A 2 -18.32 6.12 17.32
C ALA A 2 -18.33 6.01 15.79
N ARG A 3 -18.87 7.01 15.07
CA ARG A 3 -18.68 7.12 13.62
C ARG A 3 -17.17 7.20 13.35
N PRO A 4 -16.63 6.54 12.32
CA PRO A 4 -15.27 6.80 11.85
C PRO A 4 -15.10 8.32 11.75
N SER A 5 -14.04 8.87 12.36
CA SER A 5 -13.85 10.31 12.31
C SER A 5 -13.74 10.71 10.83
N ARG A 6 -14.39 11.81 10.45
CA ARG A 6 -14.38 12.31 9.05
C ARG A 6 -12.95 12.44 8.51
N GLU A 7 -12.03 12.75 9.40
CA GLU A 7 -10.59 12.83 9.18
C GLU A 7 -9.95 11.47 8.83
N ALA A 8 -10.32 10.38 9.51
CA ALA A 8 -9.83 9.05 9.19
C ALA A 8 -10.25 8.63 7.77
N VAL A 9 -11.49 8.94 7.37
CA VAL A 9 -11.98 8.69 6.01
C VAL A 9 -11.24 9.54 4.98
N ALA A 10 -10.98 10.82 5.28
CA ALA A 10 -10.24 11.71 4.38
C ALA A 10 -8.79 11.23 4.16
N ARG A 11 -8.11 10.78 5.23
CA ARG A 11 -6.76 10.19 5.16
C ARG A 11 -6.74 8.92 4.31
N TRP A 12 -7.74 8.05 4.48
CA TRP A 12 -7.89 6.85 3.69
C TRP A 12 -8.05 7.16 2.19
N ASN A 13 -8.96 8.08 1.85
CA ASN A 13 -9.21 8.47 0.47
C ASN A 13 -7.97 9.09 -0.20
N THR A 14 -7.20 9.88 0.55
CA THR A 14 -5.94 10.48 0.05
C THR A 14 -4.92 9.40 -0.28
N ALA A 15 -4.67 8.47 0.65
CA ALA A 15 -3.73 7.37 0.44
C ALA A 15 -4.16 6.46 -0.72
N TYR A 16 -5.46 6.21 -0.86
CA TYR A 16 -6.00 5.42 -1.99
C TYR A 16 -5.81 6.14 -3.33
N ALA A 17 -6.03 7.46 -3.38
CA ALA A 17 -5.80 8.26 -4.58
C ALA A 17 -4.32 8.29 -4.99
N GLU A 18 -3.41 8.47 -4.03
CA GLU A 18 -1.96 8.43 -4.25
C GLU A 18 -1.51 7.05 -4.77
N GLN A 19 -1.99 5.97 -4.14
CA GLN A 19 -1.75 4.61 -4.61
C GLN A 19 -2.24 4.38 -6.04
N THR A 20 -3.45 4.84 -6.34
CA THR A 20 -4.07 4.68 -7.66
C THR A 20 -3.29 5.45 -8.72
N ALA A 21 -2.86 6.67 -8.41
CA ALA A 21 -2.02 7.48 -9.30
C ALA A 21 -0.65 6.81 -9.54
N ALA A 22 -0.02 6.28 -8.49
CA ALA A 22 1.24 5.54 -8.60
C ALA A 22 1.09 4.26 -9.44
N LEU A 23 -0.03 3.53 -9.30
CA LEU A 23 -0.34 2.36 -10.11
C LEU A 23 -0.45 2.70 -11.59
N PHE A 24 -1.19 3.76 -11.93
CA PHE A 24 -1.32 4.21 -13.32
C PHE A 24 0.01 4.75 -13.88
N ALA A 25 0.79 5.47 -13.08
CA ALA A 25 2.13 5.91 -13.48
C ALA A 25 3.07 4.72 -13.73
N ALA A 26 3.09 3.72 -12.87
CA ALA A 26 3.89 2.49 -13.05
C ALA A 26 3.40 1.61 -14.21
N SER A 27 2.14 1.73 -14.62
CA SER A 27 1.60 1.06 -15.81
C SER A 27 2.04 1.74 -17.12
N SER A 28 2.51 2.99 -17.06
CA SER A 28 3.15 3.64 -18.20
C SER A 28 4.57 3.11 -18.37
N ILE A 29 4.90 2.64 -19.57
CA ILE A 29 6.15 1.94 -19.88
C ILE A 29 7.35 2.87 -19.60
N GLY A 30 8.25 2.45 -18.69
CA GLY A 30 9.60 3.00 -18.57
C GLY A 30 9.90 3.96 -17.40
N ASP A 31 8.96 4.27 -16.50
CA ASP A 31 9.29 5.08 -15.31
C ASP A 31 9.70 4.18 -14.12
N ALA A 32 10.97 3.77 -14.08
CA ALA A 32 11.53 2.98 -12.96
C ALA A 32 11.32 3.68 -11.60
N ARG A 33 11.38 5.02 -11.55
CA ARG A 33 11.11 5.79 -10.33
C ARG A 33 9.63 5.70 -9.93
N ALA A 34 8.70 5.61 -10.88
CA ALA A 34 7.29 5.35 -10.55
C ALA A 34 7.10 3.97 -9.93
N VAL A 35 7.78 2.94 -10.44
CA VAL A 35 7.72 1.58 -9.88
C VAL A 35 8.23 1.56 -8.44
N VAL A 36 9.37 2.21 -8.16
CA VAL A 36 9.91 2.34 -6.79
C VAL A 36 8.94 3.11 -5.88
N ARG A 37 8.39 4.24 -6.33
CA ARG A 37 7.38 4.97 -5.54
C ARG A 37 6.14 4.13 -5.24
N LEU A 38 5.70 3.32 -6.21
CA LEU A 38 4.57 2.41 -6.04
C LEU A 38 4.87 1.33 -4.99
N ALA A 39 6.04 0.71 -5.05
CA ALA A 39 6.49 -0.26 -4.05
C ALA A 39 6.47 0.32 -2.63
N LEU A 40 7.05 1.51 -2.45
CA LEU A 40 7.06 2.23 -1.18
C LEU A 40 5.64 2.57 -0.70
N GLY A 41 4.77 2.98 -1.61
CA GLY A 41 3.36 3.23 -1.32
C GLY A 41 2.64 1.98 -0.81
N TYR A 42 2.84 0.83 -1.46
CA TYR A 42 2.27 -0.44 -0.99
C TYR A 42 2.80 -0.85 0.38
N SER A 43 4.11 -0.71 0.62
CA SER A 43 4.73 -1.01 1.92
C SER A 43 4.15 -0.12 3.05
N ALA A 44 3.98 1.18 2.80
CA ALA A 44 3.37 2.10 3.75
C ALA A 44 1.91 1.73 4.08
N VAL A 45 1.13 1.33 3.07
CA VAL A 45 -0.26 0.85 3.27
C VAL A 45 -0.27 -0.46 4.07
N ALA A 46 0.63 -1.41 3.77
CA ALA A 46 0.78 -2.64 4.55
C ALA A 46 1.05 -2.33 6.02
N GLN A 47 1.95 -1.39 6.31
CA GLN A 47 2.25 -0.96 7.67
C GLN A 47 1.05 -0.32 8.37
N ALA A 48 0.29 0.53 7.68
CA ALA A 48 -0.93 1.11 8.24
C ALA A 48 -1.95 0.03 8.62
N TRP A 49 -2.13 -0.99 7.78
CA TRP A 49 -2.99 -2.13 8.09
C TRP A 49 -2.50 -2.95 9.29
N ARG A 50 -1.18 -3.14 9.46
CA ARG A 50 -0.63 -3.81 10.64
C ARG A 50 -0.93 -3.03 11.92
N ILE A 51 -0.83 -1.71 11.89
CA ILE A 51 -1.18 -0.84 13.02
C ILE A 51 -2.67 -1.02 13.39
N LEU A 52 -3.56 -1.04 12.39
CA LEU A 52 -5.00 -1.28 12.62
C LEU A 52 -5.29 -2.70 13.11
N ALA A 53 -4.57 -3.71 12.63
CA ALA A 53 -4.71 -5.09 13.10
C ALA A 53 -4.31 -5.27 14.58
N ALA A 54 -3.42 -4.41 15.07
CA ALA A 54 -2.97 -4.38 16.46
C ALA A 54 -3.92 -3.62 17.40
N ASP A 55 -4.93 -2.91 16.89
CA ASP A 55 -5.86 -2.14 17.72
C ASP A 55 -6.85 -3.04 18.46
N LEU A 56 -6.59 -3.25 19.76
CA LEU A 56 -7.41 -4.11 20.63
C LEU A 56 -8.82 -3.56 20.89
N ALA A 57 -9.10 -2.29 20.57
CA ALA A 57 -10.44 -1.73 20.67
C ALA A 57 -11.36 -2.18 19.50
N VAL A 58 -10.77 -2.77 18.46
CA VAL A 58 -11.47 -3.23 17.25
C VAL A 58 -11.84 -4.72 17.36
N PRO A 59 -13.01 -5.16 16.87
CA PRO A 59 -13.40 -6.58 16.88
C PRO A 59 -12.37 -7.50 16.19
N LEU A 60 -12.22 -8.73 16.71
CA LEU A 60 -11.24 -9.70 16.22
C LEU A 60 -11.34 -9.96 14.70
N TRP A 61 -12.55 -10.06 14.16
CA TRP A 61 -12.76 -10.30 12.73
C TRP A 61 -12.23 -9.15 11.86
N ALA A 62 -12.38 -7.90 12.33
CA ALA A 62 -11.92 -6.72 11.60
C ALA A 62 -10.38 -6.60 11.66
N ARG A 63 -9.79 -6.95 12.81
CA ARG A 63 -8.33 -7.08 12.93
C ARG A 63 -7.77 -8.17 12.03
N HIS A 64 -8.45 -9.32 11.94
CA HIS A 64 -8.06 -10.39 11.03
C HIS A 64 -8.08 -9.92 9.56
N ALA A 65 -9.14 -9.22 9.15
CA ALA A 65 -9.21 -8.61 7.81
C ALA A 65 -8.06 -7.61 7.57
N CYS A 66 -7.70 -6.80 8.57
CA CYS A 66 -6.54 -5.90 8.49
C CYS A 66 -5.22 -6.67 8.31
N SER A 67 -5.02 -7.78 9.02
CA SER A 67 -3.84 -8.64 8.82
C SER A 67 -3.76 -9.20 7.41
N ILE A 68 -4.88 -9.68 6.85
CA ILE A 68 -4.92 -10.18 5.46
C ILE A 68 -4.57 -9.05 4.49
N ALA A 69 -5.16 -7.86 4.67
CA ALA A 69 -4.88 -6.71 3.82
C ALA A 69 -3.40 -6.31 3.89
N ALA A 70 -2.79 -6.32 5.08
CA ALA A 70 -1.37 -6.05 5.25
C ALA A 70 -0.50 -7.02 4.43
N GLU A 71 -0.76 -8.33 4.51
CA GLU A 71 -0.01 -9.34 3.75
C GLU A 71 -0.18 -9.19 2.23
N GLU A 72 -1.37 -8.81 1.77
CA GLU A 72 -1.62 -8.56 0.35
C GLU A 72 -0.84 -7.33 -0.16
N PHE A 73 -0.85 -6.23 0.60
CA PHE A 73 -0.09 -5.03 0.20
C PHE A 73 1.42 -5.24 0.30
N GLU A 74 1.90 -6.00 1.29
CA GLU A 74 3.29 -6.41 1.39
C GLU A 74 3.72 -7.24 0.17
N ARG A 75 2.89 -8.20 -0.24
CA ARG A 75 3.15 -9.01 -1.45
C ARG A 75 3.27 -8.12 -2.68
N ARG A 76 2.37 -7.15 -2.86
CA ARG A 76 2.42 -6.21 -3.99
C ARG A 76 3.68 -5.36 -3.95
N ALA A 77 4.08 -4.86 -2.77
CA ALA A 77 5.32 -4.10 -2.62
C ALA A 77 6.52 -4.91 -3.14
N ARG A 78 6.67 -6.17 -2.70
CA ARG A 78 7.79 -7.05 -3.13
C ARG A 78 7.80 -7.33 -4.62
N VAL A 79 6.63 -7.46 -5.25
CA VAL A 79 6.53 -7.64 -6.70
C VAL A 79 7.07 -6.41 -7.42
N GLU A 80 6.68 -5.21 -6.98
CA GLU A 80 7.17 -3.97 -7.60
C GLU A 80 8.65 -3.71 -7.30
N GLU A 81 9.16 -4.05 -6.11
CA GLU A 81 10.60 -4.02 -5.81
C GLU A 81 11.39 -4.94 -6.75
N SER A 82 10.88 -6.15 -6.99
CA SER A 82 11.51 -7.09 -7.93
C SER A 82 11.48 -6.56 -9.36
N ARG A 83 10.39 -5.90 -9.78
CA ARG A 83 10.29 -5.26 -11.09
C ARG A 83 11.26 -4.09 -11.23
N ALA A 84 11.43 -3.27 -10.19
CA ALA A 84 12.40 -2.18 -10.18
C ALA A 84 13.84 -2.70 -10.29
N ALA A 85 14.19 -3.76 -9.55
CA ALA A 85 15.51 -4.36 -9.59
C ALA A 85 15.86 -4.93 -10.99
N LEU A 86 14.88 -5.52 -11.68
CA LEU A 86 15.08 -6.00 -13.06
C LEU A 86 15.27 -4.84 -14.05
N ALA A 87 14.54 -3.74 -13.88
CA ALA A 87 14.69 -2.56 -14.74
C ALA A 87 16.08 -1.90 -14.59
N GLU A 88 16.65 -1.88 -13.38
CA GLU A 88 18.01 -1.36 -13.15
C GLU A 88 19.09 -2.23 -13.83
N GLN A 89 18.87 -3.54 -13.94
CA GLN A 89 19.81 -4.47 -14.61
C GLN A 89 19.80 -4.35 -16.13
N ASP A 90 18.68 -3.93 -16.73
CA ASP A 90 18.57 -3.72 -18.18
C ASP A 90 19.21 -2.38 -18.62
N GLU A 91 19.49 -1.47 -17.69
CA GLU A 91 20.13 -0.16 -17.96
C GLU A 91 21.68 -0.18 -17.86
N GLU A 92 22.29 -1.21 -17.24
CA GLU A 92 23.75 -1.44 -17.14
C GLU A 92 24.33 -2.20 -18.36
#